data_AF-A0A095ZEZ7-F1
#
_entry.id   AF-A0A095ZEZ7-F1
#
_cell.length_a   1.000
_cell.length_b   1.000
_cell.length_c   1.000
_cell.angle_alpha   90.00
_cell.angle_beta   90.00
_cell.angle_gamma   90.00
#
_symmetry.space_group_name_H-M   'P 1'
#
loop_
_entity.id
_entity.type
_entity.pdbx_description
1 polymer ?
#
loop_
_entity_poly.entity_id
_entity_poly.type
_entity_poly.pdbx_seq_one_letter_code
_entity_poly.pdbx_strand_id
1 'polypeptide(L)'
;MGKIYAHTYISEEVDLRCQMVRFLVEESDGYKVAFPEEQFKDDDAFYNGYDLLKTDDAKKVGEDNDGFSKWETWQGELDDDKKVKLICYLSEYPIYNIIFTKNGEDIYQINDFRNLYSFSESALNKLQSAFPDLDYFIFK
;
A
#
# COMPACT_ATOMS: atom_id res chain seq x y z
N MET A 1 -1.74 16.91 41.88
CA MET A 1 -1.14 16.04 40.85
C MET A 1 -1.95 16.20 39.57
N GLY A 2 -1.47 17.01 38.62
CA GLY A 2 -2.13 17.17 37.33
C GLY A 2 -1.79 16.00 36.41
N LYS A 3 -2.80 15.39 35.79
CA LYS A 3 -2.59 14.34 34.78
C LYS A 3 -1.92 14.98 33.57
N ILE A 4 -0.74 14.48 33.20
CA ILE A 4 -0.08 14.82 31.93
C ILE A 4 -0.82 14.03 30.86
N TYR A 5 -1.59 14.71 30.01
CA TYR A 5 -2.15 14.13 28.81
C TYR A 5 -1.14 14.34 27.69
N ALA A 6 -0.46 13.28 27.25
CA ALA A 6 0.31 13.29 26.02
C ALA A 6 -0.67 13.55 24.87
N HIS A 7 -0.74 14.79 24.37
CA HIS A 7 -1.38 15.10 23.11
C HIS A 7 -0.33 14.85 22.02
N THR A 8 -0.33 13.64 21.46
CA THR A 8 0.34 13.39 20.19
C THR A 8 -0.51 14.09 19.13
N TYR A 9 -0.04 15.22 18.59
CA TYR A 9 -0.63 15.85 17.42
C TYR A 9 -0.37 14.92 16.22
N ILE A 10 -1.26 13.96 16.01
CA ILE A 10 -1.38 13.30 14.72
C ILE A 10 -2.15 14.29 13.86
N SER A 11 -1.56 14.83 12.79
CA SER A 11 -2.31 15.67 11.88
C SER A 11 -3.46 14.84 11.29
N GLU A 12 -4.62 15.46 11.03
CA GLU A 12 -5.80 14.78 10.46
C GLU A 12 -5.45 13.99 9.18
N GLU A 13 -4.46 14.48 8.43
CA GLU A 13 -3.90 13.84 7.24
C GLU A 13 -3.13 12.53 7.53
N VAL A 14 -2.41 12.42 8.65
CA VAL A 14 -1.76 11.16 9.06
C VAL A 14 -2.83 10.14 9.48
N ASP A 15 -3.86 10.58 10.19
CA ASP A 15 -4.94 9.70 10.66
C ASP A 15 -5.75 9.11 9.48
N LEU A 16 -6.10 9.95 8.50
CA LEU A 16 -6.80 9.50 7.30
C LEU A 16 -5.99 8.48 6.48
N ARG A 17 -4.67 8.67 6.36
CA ARG A 17 -3.77 7.75 5.67
C ARG A 17 -3.72 6.37 6.36
N CYS A 18 -3.61 6.35 7.68
CA CYS A 18 -3.65 5.11 8.45
C CYS A 18 -4.96 4.36 8.27
N GLN A 19 -6.08 5.07 8.30
CA GLN A 19 -7.41 4.49 8.11
C GLN A 19 -7.58 3.92 6.70
N MET A 20 -7.12 4.66 5.67
CA MET A 20 -7.14 4.21 4.28
C MET A 20 -6.31 2.93 4.09
N VAL A 21 -5.06 2.93 4.53
CA VAL A 21 -4.18 1.75 4.46
C VAL A 21 -4.84 0.55 5.13
N ARG A 22 -5.37 0.74 6.35
CA ARG A 22 -6.05 -0.32 7.08
C ARG A 22 -7.24 -0.87 6.31
N PHE A 23 -8.08 -0.01 5.75
CA PHE A 23 -9.22 -0.41 4.93
C PHE A 23 -8.78 -1.28 3.74
N LEU A 24 -7.73 -0.87 3.01
CA LEU A 24 -7.24 -1.59 1.85
C LEU A 24 -6.67 -2.97 2.23
N VAL A 25 -5.90 -3.03 3.31
CA VAL A 25 -5.34 -4.27 3.84
C VAL A 25 -6.44 -5.23 4.33
N GLU A 26 -7.47 -4.72 4.99
CA GLU A 26 -8.62 -5.51 5.48
C GLU A 26 -9.49 -6.03 4.33
N GLU A 27 -9.68 -5.24 3.27
CA GLU A 27 -10.44 -5.66 2.09
C GLU A 27 -9.74 -6.72 1.22
N SER A 28 -8.47 -7.00 1.48
CA SER A 28 -7.60 -7.81 0.61
C SER A 28 -7.18 -9.13 1.23
N ASP A 29 -6.94 -10.12 0.38
CA ASP A 29 -6.34 -11.41 0.72
C ASP A 29 -4.96 -11.61 0.09
N GLY A 30 -4.55 -10.72 -0.81
CA GLY A 30 -3.25 -10.75 -1.44
C GLY A 30 -2.78 -9.38 -1.91
N TYR A 31 -1.58 -9.37 -2.46
CA TYR A 31 -0.96 -8.19 -3.03
C TYR A 31 -0.12 -8.53 -4.26
N LYS A 32 0.10 -7.54 -5.11
CA LYS A 32 1.17 -7.48 -6.09
C LYS A 32 2.00 -6.22 -5.81
N VAL A 33 3.30 -6.29 -6.02
CA VAL A 33 4.21 -5.15 -5.83
C VAL A 33 5.27 -5.15 -6.92
N ALA A 34 5.61 -3.97 -7.42
CA ALA A 34 6.65 -3.80 -8.42
C ALA A 34 7.89 -3.12 -7.82
N PHE A 35 9.07 -3.74 -7.97
CA PHE A 35 10.35 -3.17 -7.53
C PHE A 35 11.29 -2.95 -8.71
N PRO A 36 12.01 -1.81 -8.78
CA PRO A 36 13.04 -1.60 -9.80
C PRO A 36 14.28 -2.45 -9.46
N GLU A 37 14.86 -3.16 -10.43
CA GLU A 37 15.99 -4.08 -10.25
C GLU A 37 17.31 -3.37 -9.87
N GLU A 38 17.52 -2.13 -10.33
CA GLU A 38 18.83 -1.46 -10.26
C GLU A 38 18.88 -0.17 -9.40
N GLN A 39 17.75 0.32 -8.86
CA GLN A 39 17.70 1.59 -8.09
C GLN A 39 17.80 1.45 -6.56
N PHE A 40 18.34 0.35 -6.05
CA PHE A 40 18.40 0.05 -4.60
C PHE A 40 19.51 0.79 -3.81
N LYS A 41 19.92 2.02 -4.18
CA LYS A 41 21.08 2.65 -3.53
C LYS A 41 20.85 3.86 -2.64
N ASP A 42 19.70 4.55 -2.71
CA ASP A 42 19.59 5.83 -1.96
C ASP A 42 18.25 6.12 -1.23
N ASP A 43 17.23 5.24 -1.25
CA ASP A 43 15.96 5.51 -0.55
C ASP A 43 15.52 4.35 0.38
N ASP A 44 15.54 4.61 1.69
CA ASP A 44 15.16 3.67 2.77
C ASP A 44 13.74 3.11 2.62
N ALA A 45 12.84 3.84 1.96
CA ALA A 45 11.44 3.47 1.81
C ALA A 45 11.21 2.25 0.90
N PHE A 46 12.04 2.08 -0.14
CA PHE A 46 11.94 0.94 -1.05
C PHE A 46 12.50 -0.35 -0.44
N TYR A 47 13.59 -0.24 0.34
CA TYR A 47 14.25 -1.38 0.95
C TYR A 47 13.34 -2.09 1.96
N ASN A 48 12.66 -1.31 2.81
CA ASN A 48 11.74 -1.87 3.80
C ASN A 48 10.48 -2.49 3.16
N GLY A 49 9.95 -1.91 2.08
CA GLY A 49 8.84 -2.50 1.32
C GLY A 49 9.25 -3.80 0.61
N TYR A 50 10.48 -3.86 0.09
CA TYR A 50 11.06 -5.05 -0.53
C TYR A 50 11.19 -6.19 0.48
N ASP A 51 11.80 -5.96 1.64
CA ASP A 51 11.95 -7.00 2.67
C ASP A 51 10.61 -7.46 3.24
N LEU A 52 9.61 -6.58 3.27
CA LEU A 52 8.27 -6.89 3.75
C LEU A 52 7.45 -7.75 2.76
N LEU A 53 7.60 -7.49 1.45
CA LEU A 53 6.69 -8.00 0.42
C LEU A 53 7.37 -8.93 -0.60
N LYS A 54 8.69 -9.02 -0.62
CA LYS A 54 9.41 -10.03 -1.42
C LYS A 54 9.94 -11.11 -0.50
N THR A 55 9.01 -11.86 0.07
CA THR A 55 9.27 -12.99 0.96
C THR A 55 9.39 -14.31 0.17
N ASP A 56 9.88 -15.37 0.81
CA ASP A 56 10.10 -16.67 0.16
C ASP A 56 8.82 -17.31 -0.44
N ASP A 57 7.65 -16.92 0.07
CA ASP A 57 6.33 -17.36 -0.40
C ASP A 57 5.76 -16.48 -1.52
N ALA A 58 6.32 -15.29 -1.75
CA ALA A 58 5.94 -14.44 -2.87
C ALA A 58 6.51 -14.98 -4.19
N LYS A 59 5.74 -14.88 -5.27
CA LYS A 59 6.11 -15.38 -6.60
C LYS A 59 6.28 -14.22 -7.58
N LYS A 60 7.32 -14.29 -8.39
CA LYS A 60 7.46 -13.38 -9.54
C LYS A 60 6.38 -13.71 -10.56
N VAL A 61 5.56 -12.72 -10.89
CA VAL A 61 4.43 -12.84 -11.83
C VAL A 61 4.57 -11.95 -13.06
N GLY A 62 5.51 -11.02 -13.05
CA GLY A 62 5.75 -10.13 -14.17
C GLY A 62 7.13 -9.51 -14.16
N GLU A 63 7.50 -8.98 -15.32
CA GLU A 63 8.68 -8.17 -15.51
C GLU A 63 8.36 -7.12 -16.58
N ASP A 64 8.69 -5.87 -16.31
CA ASP A 64 8.61 -4.77 -17.27
C ASP A 64 10.00 -4.19 -17.49
N ASN A 65 10.29 -3.77 -18.72
CA ASN A 65 11.54 -3.16 -19.10
C ASN A 65 11.24 -1.97 -20.00
N ASP A 66 11.23 -0.78 -19.40
CA ASP A 66 10.96 0.48 -20.11
C ASP A 66 12.22 1.08 -20.75
N GLY A 67 13.35 0.34 -20.75
CA GLY A 67 14.64 0.78 -21.29
C GLY A 67 15.45 1.67 -20.36
N PHE A 68 14.87 2.17 -19.27
CA PHE A 68 15.56 2.95 -18.23
C PHE A 68 15.68 2.17 -16.92
N SER A 69 14.74 1.26 -16.67
CA SER A 69 14.65 0.46 -15.46
C SER A 69 13.92 -0.85 -15.74
N LYS A 70 14.44 -1.93 -15.18
CA LYS A 70 13.75 -3.22 -15.16
C LYS A 70 12.95 -3.32 -13.87
N TRP A 71 11.67 -3.62 -13.97
CA TRP A 71 10.77 -3.76 -12.83
C TRP A 71 10.33 -5.20 -12.69
N GLU A 72 10.46 -5.77 -11.50
CA GLU A 72 9.91 -7.10 -11.20
C GLU A 72 8.60 -6.96 -10.44
N THR A 73 7.55 -7.64 -10.91
CA THR A 73 6.28 -7.73 -10.20
C THR A 73 6.22 -9.03 -9.41
N TRP A 74 6.04 -8.91 -8.10
CA TRP A 74 5.92 -10.02 -7.16
C TRP A 74 4.51 -10.07 -6.57
N GLN A 75 3.98 -11.28 -6.39
CA GLN A 75 2.64 -11.52 -5.84
C GLN A 75 2.70 -12.47 -4.65
N GLY A 76 1.97 -12.15 -3.59
CA GLY A 76 1.87 -12.99 -2.39
C GLY A 76 0.50 -12.89 -1.71
N GLU A 77 0.31 -13.73 -0.70
CA GLU A 77 -0.86 -13.69 0.18
C GLU A 77 -0.64 -12.69 1.31
N LEU A 78 -1.71 -12.01 1.74
CA LEU A 78 -1.75 -11.16 2.92
C LEU A 78 -2.21 -11.96 4.13
N ASP A 79 -1.27 -12.64 4.79
CA ASP A 79 -1.49 -13.22 6.12
C ASP A 79 -1.55 -12.13 7.21
N ASP A 80 -2.03 -12.51 8.40
CA ASP A 80 -2.22 -11.56 9.51
C ASP A 80 -0.94 -10.82 9.93
N ASP A 81 0.23 -11.46 9.84
CA ASP A 81 1.50 -10.84 10.19
C ASP A 81 1.90 -9.77 9.16
N LYS A 82 1.81 -10.09 7.87
CA LYS A 82 2.03 -9.13 6.78
C LYS A 82 1.04 -7.99 6.84
N LYS A 83 -0.24 -8.25 7.14
CA LYS A 83 -1.26 -7.21 7.29
C LYS A 83 -0.88 -6.20 8.37
N VAL A 84 -0.51 -6.67 9.57
CA VAL A 84 -0.08 -5.79 10.67
C VAL A 84 1.15 -4.99 10.29
N LYS A 85 2.17 -5.65 9.73
CA LYS A 85 3.41 -4.99 9.32
C LYS A 85 3.17 -3.94 8.23
N LEU A 86 2.35 -4.24 7.23
CA LEU A 86 1.97 -3.29 6.19
C LEU A 86 1.25 -2.07 6.75
N ILE A 87 0.31 -2.26 7.68
CA ILE A 87 -0.41 -1.13 8.30
C ILE A 87 0.57 -0.23 9.05
N CYS A 88 1.44 -0.81 9.88
CA CYS A 88 2.46 -0.03 10.59
C CYS A 88 3.41 0.67 9.62
N TYR A 89 3.92 -0.04 8.61
CA TYR A 89 4.88 0.51 7.69
C TYR A 89 4.30 1.62 6.81
N LEU A 90 3.14 1.37 6.18
CA LEU A 90 2.50 2.33 5.31
C LEU A 90 1.93 3.55 6.06
N SER A 91 1.81 3.48 7.40
CA SER A 91 1.51 4.66 8.19
C SER A 91 2.67 5.65 8.31
N GLU A 92 3.91 5.19 8.05
CA GLU A 92 5.13 5.95 8.27
C GLU A 92 5.89 6.27 6.98
N TYR A 93 5.81 5.39 5.96
CA TYR A 93 6.64 5.49 4.75
C TYR A 93 5.87 5.19 3.46
N PRO A 94 6.08 5.97 2.38
CA PRO A 94 5.51 5.67 1.06
C PRO A 94 6.03 4.36 0.50
N ILE A 95 5.13 3.43 0.19
CA ILE A 95 5.44 2.36 -0.77
C ILE A 95 4.90 2.76 -2.14
N TYR A 96 5.76 2.59 -3.13
CA TYR A 96 5.46 2.76 -4.53
C TYR A 96 4.90 1.45 -5.10
N ASN A 97 3.80 1.56 -5.85
CA ASN A 97 3.20 0.48 -6.64
C ASN A 97 2.83 -0.80 -5.89
N ILE A 98 2.03 -0.69 -4.82
CA ILE A 98 1.30 -1.85 -4.28
C ILE A 98 -0.06 -1.94 -4.95
N ILE A 99 -0.40 -3.11 -5.47
CA ILE A 99 -1.74 -3.49 -5.90
C ILE A 99 -2.29 -4.48 -4.89
N PHE A 100 -3.41 -4.15 -4.30
CA PHE A 100 -4.18 -5.00 -3.41
C PHE A 100 -5.08 -5.93 -4.23
N THR A 101 -5.14 -7.21 -3.83
CA THR A 101 -5.93 -8.23 -4.52
C THR A 101 -6.94 -8.89 -3.58
N LYS A 102 -8.07 -9.32 -4.15
CA LYS A 102 -9.08 -10.13 -3.48
C LYS A 102 -9.55 -11.26 -4.39
N ASN A 103 -9.50 -12.50 -3.93
CA ASN A 103 -9.83 -13.69 -4.73
C ASN A 103 -9.08 -13.76 -6.08
N GLY A 104 -7.84 -13.24 -6.11
CA GLY A 104 -7.00 -13.20 -7.31
C GLY A 104 -7.30 -12.03 -8.28
N GLU A 105 -8.28 -11.18 -7.99
CA GLU A 105 -8.59 -9.98 -8.77
C GLU A 105 -7.92 -8.75 -8.16
N ASP A 106 -7.43 -7.85 -9.01
CA ASP A 106 -6.89 -6.55 -8.58
C ASP A 106 -8.05 -5.65 -8.15
N ILE A 107 -7.96 -5.06 -6.94
CA ILE A 107 -9.05 -4.25 -6.37
C ILE A 107 -8.65 -2.79 -6.18
N TYR A 108 -7.45 -2.54 -5.65
CA TYR A 108 -6.92 -1.19 -5.45
C TYR A 108 -5.44 -1.11 -5.75
N GLN A 109 -4.94 0.05 -6.17
CA GLN A 109 -3.51 0.33 -6.28
C GLN A 109 -3.17 1.59 -5.49
N ILE A 110 -2.13 1.53 -4.68
CA ILE A 110 -1.48 2.70 -4.11
C ILE A 110 -0.14 2.92 -4.82
N ASN A 111 0.08 4.17 -5.24
CA ASN A 111 1.38 4.66 -5.61
C ASN A 111 1.72 5.92 -4.80
N ASP A 112 2.68 5.81 -3.87
CA ASP A 112 3.21 6.93 -3.08
C ASP A 112 2.14 7.65 -2.22
N PHE A 113 1.11 6.92 -1.78
CA PHE A 113 -0.10 7.36 -1.04
C PHE A 113 -0.97 8.43 -1.67
N ARG A 114 -0.42 9.24 -2.56
CA ARG A 114 -1.08 10.35 -3.24
C ARG A 114 -1.99 9.87 -4.35
N ASN A 115 -1.72 8.68 -4.87
CA ASN A 115 -2.47 8.10 -5.96
C ASN A 115 -3.09 6.78 -5.50
N LEU A 116 -4.39 6.79 -5.27
CA LEU A 116 -5.19 5.60 -5.02
C LEU A 116 -6.08 5.35 -6.24
N TYR A 117 -5.90 4.18 -6.85
CA TYR A 117 -6.71 3.73 -7.97
C TYR A 117 -7.60 2.58 -7.53
N SER A 118 -8.82 2.55 -8.05
CA SER A 118 -9.74 1.40 -7.91
C SER A 118 -9.88 0.73 -9.26
N PHE A 119 -9.80 -0.60 -9.31
CA PHE A 119 -9.86 -1.36 -10.56
C PHE A 119 -11.28 -1.77 -10.96
N SER A 120 -12.28 -1.57 -10.09
CA SER A 120 -13.68 -1.85 -10.39
C SER A 120 -14.61 -0.80 -9.78
N GLU A 121 -15.80 -0.67 -10.36
CA GLU A 121 -16.85 0.21 -9.83
C GLU A 121 -17.31 -0.22 -8.43
N SER A 122 -17.34 -1.53 -8.16
CA SER A 122 -17.65 -2.06 -6.83
C SER A 122 -16.61 -1.64 -5.78
N ALA A 123 -15.32 -1.75 -6.11
CA ALA A 123 -14.23 -1.30 -5.26
C ALA A 123 -14.29 0.22 -5.02
N LEU A 124 -14.52 1.00 -6.09
CA LEU A 124 -14.68 2.44 -6.00
C LEU A 124 -15.84 2.83 -5.07
N ASN A 125 -17.00 2.21 -5.23
CA ASN A 125 -18.18 2.49 -4.41
C ASN A 125 -17.95 2.19 -2.92
N LYS A 126 -17.23 1.10 -2.61
CA LYS A 126 -16.85 0.76 -1.23
C LYS A 126 -15.89 1.80 -0.65
N LEU A 127 -14.89 2.20 -1.41
CA LEU A 127 -13.91 3.19 -0.99
C LEU A 127 -14.58 4.55 -0.71
N GLN A 128 -15.44 5.02 -1.61
CA GLN A 128 -16.21 6.26 -1.43
C GLN A 128 -17.19 6.18 -0.26
N SER A 129 -17.74 5.00 0.01
CA SER A 129 -18.62 4.81 1.18
C SER A 129 -17.84 4.84 2.51
N ALA A 130 -16.61 4.30 2.52
CA ALA A 130 -15.75 4.30 3.70
C ALA A 130 -15.11 5.68 3.95
N PHE A 131 -14.80 6.41 2.88
CA PHE A 131 -14.16 7.72 2.92
C PHE A 131 -14.92 8.70 2.00
N PRO A 132 -16.07 9.24 2.45
CA PRO A 132 -16.90 10.13 1.63
C PRO A 132 -16.22 11.46 1.29
N ASP A 133 -15.24 11.88 2.10
CA ASP A 133 -14.50 13.13 1.92
C ASP A 133 -13.16 12.93 1.18
N LEU A 134 -12.94 11.75 0.57
CA LEU A 134 -11.70 11.36 -0.11
C LEU A 134 -11.58 11.92 -1.54
N ASP A 135 -11.89 13.21 -1.73
CA ASP A 135 -11.78 13.87 -3.04
C ASP A 135 -10.30 14.04 -3.51
N TYR A 136 -9.33 13.88 -2.60
CA TYR A 136 -7.92 14.18 -2.84
C TYR A 136 -7.09 13.04 -3.47
N PHE A 137 -7.61 11.81 -3.51
CA PHE A 137 -6.76 10.62 -3.78
C PHE A 137 -7.22 9.74 -4.95
N ILE A 138 -8.42 9.95 -5.50
CA ILE A 138 -9.01 9.08 -6.54
C ILE A 138 -8.79 9.70 -7.92
N PHE A 139 -7.91 9.09 -8.72
CA PHE A 139 -7.79 9.39 -10.14
C PHE A 139 -8.63 8.37 -10.94
N LYS A 140 -9.53 8.88 -11.80
CA LYS A 140 -10.34 8.08 -12.73
C LYS A 140 -9.55 7.69 -13.97
#